data_AF-L0G709-F1
#
_entry.id   AF-L0G709-F1
#
_cell.length_a   1.000
_cell.length_b   1.000
_cell.length_c   1.000
_cell.angle_alpha   90.00
_cell.angle_beta   90.00
_cell.angle_gamma   90.00
#
_symmetry.space_group_name_H-M   'P 1'
#
loop_
_entity.id
_entity.type
_entity.pdbx_description
1 polymer ?
#
loop_
_entity_poly.entity_id
_entity_poly.type
_entity_poly.pdbx_seq_one_letter_code
_entity_poly.pdbx_strand_id
1 'polypeptide(L)'
;MKKLINNIPLLAFVLTAMTALTINLSAEDVQGTKEALNPNTHTWEDITNQELGVDYNCDTEVDTDCTREMDELGQEVPDSRVEGEFKPI
;
A
#
# COMPACT_ATOMS: atom_id res chain seq x y z
N MET A 1 -33.17 52.32 -4.76
CA MET A 1 -32.65 50.96 -4.54
C MET A 1 -31.47 50.76 -5.46
N LYS A 2 -30.26 50.57 -4.91
CA LYS A 2 -29.00 50.35 -5.66
C LYS A 2 -29.01 48.93 -6.25
N LYS A 3 -28.76 48.78 -7.56
CA LYS A 3 -28.43 47.50 -8.21
C LYS A 3 -27.24 47.78 -9.13
N LEU A 4 -26.04 47.58 -8.61
CA LEU A 4 -25.24 46.36 -8.66
C LEU A 4 -24.42 46.31 -9.94
N ILE A 5 -23.19 46.76 -9.73
CA ILE A 5 -22.00 46.71 -10.57
C ILE A 5 -21.82 45.28 -11.11
N ASN A 6 -21.93 45.11 -12.43
CA ASN A 6 -21.46 43.91 -13.13
C ASN A 6 -20.01 44.15 -13.59
N ASN A 7 -19.08 44.08 -12.65
CA ASN A 7 -17.65 43.97 -12.92
C ASN A 7 -17.18 42.66 -12.31
N ILE A 8 -17.02 41.62 -13.13
CA ILE A 8 -16.25 40.45 -12.74
C ILE A 8 -15.12 40.32 -13.77
N PRO A 9 -13.89 40.72 -13.42
CA PRO A 9 -12.72 40.41 -14.23
C PRO A 9 -12.46 38.91 -14.12
N LEU A 10 -12.36 38.26 -15.29
CA LEU A 10 -11.91 36.89 -15.47
C LEU A 10 -10.62 36.67 -14.67
N LEU A 11 -10.74 35.96 -13.54
CA LEU A 11 -9.61 35.50 -12.76
C LEU A 11 -8.86 34.47 -13.59
N ALA A 12 -7.73 34.91 -14.14
CA ALA A 12 -6.79 34.10 -14.87
C ALA A 12 -6.31 32.95 -13.98
N PHE A 13 -6.54 31.74 -14.49
CA PHE A 13 -5.87 30.51 -14.11
C PHE A 13 -4.36 30.73 -14.06
N VAL A 14 -3.76 30.66 -12.87
CA VAL A 14 -2.33 30.40 -12.72
C VAL A 14 -2.18 29.26 -11.72
N LEU A 15 -2.39 28.04 -12.20
CA LEU A 15 -1.74 26.87 -11.62
C LEU A 15 -0.27 26.96 -11.98
N THR A 16 0.63 26.91 -10.99
CA THR A 16 1.84 26.07 -10.99
C THR A 16 2.79 26.55 -9.90
N ALA A 17 2.89 25.77 -8.83
CA ALA A 17 4.15 25.46 -8.13
C ALA A 17 3.83 24.63 -6.88
N MET A 18 3.29 23.42 -7.05
CA MET A 18 3.54 22.40 -6.05
C MET A 18 4.99 21.96 -6.27
N THR A 19 5.90 22.56 -5.52
CA THR A 19 7.27 22.10 -5.41
C THR A 19 7.24 20.65 -4.97
N ALA A 20 7.69 19.77 -5.85
CA ALA A 20 7.93 18.38 -5.54
C ALA A 20 8.94 18.31 -4.38
N LEU A 21 8.45 18.01 -3.18
CA LEU A 21 9.30 17.43 -2.14
C LEU A 21 9.57 15.99 -2.58
N THR A 22 10.52 15.81 -3.48
CA THR A 22 11.18 14.52 -3.68
C THR A 22 12.10 14.29 -2.48
N ILE A 23 11.52 13.83 -1.38
CA ILE A 23 12.29 13.29 -0.27
C ILE A 23 12.84 11.95 -0.77
N ASN A 24 14.12 11.94 -1.16
CA ASN A 24 14.90 10.71 -1.23
C ASN A 24 15.10 10.23 0.21
N LEU A 25 14.08 9.59 0.78
CA LEU A 25 14.30 8.70 1.90
C LEU A 25 14.93 7.45 1.29
N SER A 26 16.22 7.31 1.56
CA SER A 26 16.94 6.05 1.43
C SER A 26 16.04 4.96 2.01
N ALA A 27 15.80 3.88 1.25
CA ALA A 27 15.16 2.69 1.77
C ALA A 27 16.05 2.15 2.90
N GLU A 28 15.79 2.63 4.11
CA GLU A 28 16.12 1.89 5.32
C GLU A 28 15.41 0.55 5.15
N ASP A 29 16.19 -0.54 5.16
CA ASP A 29 15.69 -1.91 5.15
C ASP A 29 14.50 -1.97 6.10
N VAL A 30 13.29 -2.09 5.55
CA VAL A 30 12.07 -2.15 6.35
C VAL A 30 12.22 -3.40 7.21
N GLN A 31 12.51 -3.22 8.49
CA GLN A 31 12.62 -4.25 9.52
C GLN A 31 11.20 -4.74 9.89
N GLY A 32 10.42 -5.07 8.86
CA GLY A 32 9.04 -5.47 8.93
C GLY A 32 8.86 -6.96 9.10
N THR A 33 7.63 -7.38 9.40
CA THR A 33 7.23 -8.79 9.30
C THR A 33 6.46 -9.02 8.01
N LYS A 34 6.72 -10.17 7.37
CA LYS A 34 5.89 -10.65 6.27
C LYS A 34 4.89 -11.64 6.85
N GLU A 35 3.62 -11.45 6.58
CA GLU A 35 2.56 -12.33 7.06
C GLU A 35 1.79 -12.95 5.91
N ALA A 36 1.29 -14.17 6.08
CA ALA A 36 0.42 -14.86 5.15
C ALA A 36 -0.95 -15.17 5.76
N LEU A 37 -2.02 -15.10 4.98
CA LEU A 37 -3.36 -15.44 5.44
C LEU A 37 -3.58 -16.95 5.33
N ASN A 38 -3.63 -17.65 6.46
CA ASN A 38 -3.93 -19.09 6.47
C ASN A 38 -5.41 -19.32 6.10
N PRO A 39 -5.73 -20.03 5.01
CA PRO A 39 -7.12 -20.21 4.56
C PRO A 39 -7.94 -21.12 5.49
N ASN A 40 -7.29 -21.94 6.31
CA ASN A 40 -7.98 -22.84 7.25
C ASN A 40 -8.42 -22.11 8.52
N THR A 41 -7.54 -21.27 9.08
CA THR A 41 -7.77 -20.57 10.35
C THR A 41 -8.26 -19.13 10.16
N HIS A 42 -8.11 -18.56 8.96
CA HIS A 42 -8.36 -17.15 8.64
C HIS A 42 -7.55 -16.19 9.53
N THR A 43 -6.34 -16.60 9.91
CA THR A 43 -5.39 -15.82 10.71
C THR A 43 -4.15 -15.49 9.90
N TRP A 44 -3.57 -14.33 10.17
CA TRP A 44 -2.27 -13.93 9.62
C TRP A 44 -1.14 -14.63 10.39
N GLU A 45 -0.24 -15.29 9.66
CA GLU A 45 0.89 -16.05 10.20
C GLU A 45 2.21 -15.43 9.72
N ASP A 46 3.19 -15.31 10.62
CA ASP A 46 4.52 -14.78 10.29
C ASP A 46 5.30 -15.76 9.41
N ILE A 47 5.66 -15.28 8.22
CA ILE A 47 6.42 -15.98 7.18
C ILE A 47 7.71 -15.24 6.81
N THR A 48 8.20 -14.34 7.67
CA THR A 48 9.36 -13.46 7.39
C THR A 48 10.62 -14.24 7.02
N ASN A 49 10.81 -15.44 7.58
CA ASN A 49 11.95 -16.32 7.29
C ASN A 49 11.60 -17.48 6.35
N GLN A 50 10.48 -17.39 5.63
CA GLN A 50 10.04 -18.40 4.67
C GLN A 50 10.23 -17.90 3.24
N GLU A 51 10.68 -18.78 2.36
CA GLU A 51 10.96 -18.48 0.96
C GLU A 51 9.81 -18.93 0.04
N LEU A 52 9.30 -18.00 -0.77
CA LEU A 52 8.25 -18.28 -1.76
C LEU A 52 8.76 -19.28 -2.82
N GLY A 53 8.00 -20.33 -3.08
CA GLY A 53 8.37 -21.43 -3.97
C GLY A 53 9.22 -22.53 -3.31
N VAL A 54 9.60 -22.35 -2.05
CA VAL A 54 10.33 -23.36 -1.25
C VAL A 54 9.51 -23.78 -0.03
N ASP A 55 9.12 -22.83 0.82
CA ASP A 55 8.37 -23.08 2.05
C ASP A 55 6.85 -22.93 1.85
N TYR A 56 6.45 -22.03 0.95
CA TYR A 56 5.04 -21.78 0.61
C TYR A 56 4.87 -21.30 -0.83
N ASN A 57 3.63 -21.31 -1.31
CA ASN A 57 3.23 -20.69 -2.56
C ASN A 57 2.04 -19.73 -2.34
N CYS A 58 1.90 -18.76 -3.25
CA CYS A 58 0.71 -17.92 -3.37
C CYS A 58 -0.01 -18.27 -4.67
N ASP A 59 -1.14 -18.96 -4.55
CA ASP A 59 -1.95 -19.32 -5.70
C ASP A 59 -2.81 -18.14 -6.15
N THR A 60 -2.40 -17.46 -7.23
CA THR A 60 -3.06 -16.26 -7.75
C THR A 60 -4.40 -16.52 -8.44
N GLU A 61 -4.89 -17.77 -8.46
CA GLU A 61 -6.21 -18.08 -9.02
C GLU A 61 -7.39 -17.66 -8.11
N VAL A 62 -7.09 -17.08 -6.94
CA VAL A 62 -8.08 -16.69 -5.94
C VAL A 62 -7.95 -15.21 -5.59
N ASP A 63 -9.08 -14.49 -5.56
CA ASP A 63 -9.19 -13.09 -5.14
C ASP A 63 -9.19 -12.94 -3.60
N THR A 64 -8.18 -13.52 -2.94
CA THR A 64 -7.93 -13.37 -1.49
C THR A 64 -6.58 -12.74 -1.26
N ASP A 65 -6.34 -12.15 -0.08
CA ASP A 65 -5.00 -11.69 0.25
C ASP A 65 -4.13 -12.91 0.61
N CYS A 66 -3.04 -13.15 -0.13
CA CYS A 66 -2.08 -14.20 0.19
C CYS A 66 -1.10 -13.73 1.27
N THR A 67 -0.42 -12.60 1.03
CA THR A 67 0.59 -12.04 1.96
C THR A 67 0.43 -10.54 2.13
N ARG A 68 0.92 -10.02 3.27
CA ARG A 68 1.08 -8.58 3.53
C ARG A 68 2.42 -8.33 4.23
N GLU A 69 2.91 -7.10 4.14
CA GLU A 69 4.06 -6.65 4.92
C GLU A 69 3.61 -5.66 6.00
N MET A 70 4.17 -5.80 7.19
CA MET A 70 3.95 -4.93 8.32
C MET A 70 5.25 -4.17 8.61
N ASP A 71 5.17 -2.87 8.89
CA ASP A 71 6.31 -2.07 9.31
C ASP A 71 6.72 -2.37 10.77
N GLU A 72 7.78 -1.71 11.26
CA GLU A 72 8.30 -1.85 12.63
C GLU A 72 7.29 -1.45 13.72
N LEU A 73 6.24 -0.72 13.36
CA LEU A 73 5.18 -0.26 14.25
C LEU A 73 3.95 -1.17 14.20
N GLY A 74 4.00 -2.26 13.44
CA GLY A 74 2.88 -3.16 13.21
C GLY A 74 1.76 -2.53 12.37
N GLN A 75 2.10 -1.57 11.51
CA GLN A 75 1.19 -1.02 10.51
C GLN A 75 1.44 -1.67 9.16
N GLU A 76 0.38 -1.95 8.43
CA GLU A 76 0.52 -2.54 7.10
C GLU A 76 1.19 -1.56 6.13
N VAL A 77 2.21 -2.03 5.42
CA VAL A 77 2.90 -1.26 4.38
C VAL A 77 1.94 -1.11 3.19
N PRO A 78 1.65 0.11 2.72
CA PRO A 78 0.79 0.32 1.56
C PRO A 78 1.29 -0.43 0.33
N ASP A 79 0.36 -0.99 -0.45
CA ASP A 79 0.63 -1.73 -1.70
C ASP A 79 1.53 -2.98 -1.54
N SER A 80 1.73 -3.46 -0.32
CA SER A 80 2.51 -4.69 -0.03
C SER A 80 1.69 -5.98 -0.13
N ARG A 81 0.38 -5.87 -0.35
CA ARG A 81 -0.50 -7.04 -0.46
C ARG A 81 -0.25 -7.79 -1.76
N VAL A 82 -0.15 -9.11 -1.65
CA VAL A 82 -0.11 -10.01 -2.80
C VAL A 82 -1.40 -10.82 -2.80
N GLU A 83 -2.13 -10.78 -3.91
CA GLU A 83 -3.34 -11.58 -4.08
C GLU A 83 -3.00 -13.07 -4.30
N GLY A 84 -3.85 -13.93 -3.78
CA GLY A 84 -3.81 -15.38 -3.91
C GLY A 84 -4.20 -16.12 -2.63
N GLU A 85 -4.03 -17.44 -2.67
CA GLU A 85 -4.21 -18.33 -1.52
C GLU A 85 -2.85 -18.86 -1.04
N PHE A 86 -2.56 -18.70 0.26
CA PHE A 86 -1.37 -19.29 0.88
C PHE A 86 -1.46 -20.81 0.89
N LYS A 87 -0.45 -21.47 0.30
CA LYS A 87 -0.30 -22.94 0.29
C LYS A 87 1.07 -23.33 0.83
N PRO A 88 1.16 -23.98 2.01
CA PRO A 88 2.43 -24.54 2.48
C PRO A 88 2.88 -25.69 1.55
N ILE A 89 4.19 -25.83 1.36
CA ILE A 89 4.80 -26.87 0.50
C ILE A 89 5.33 -28.04 1.36
#